data_AF-A0A094FXK7-F1
#
_entry.id   AF-A0A094FXK7-F1
#
_cell.length_a   1.000
_cell.length_b   1.000
_cell.length_c   1.000
_cell.angle_alpha   90.00
_cell.angle_beta   90.00
_cell.angle_gamma   90.00
#
_symmetry.space_group_name_H-M   'P 1'
#
loop_
_entity.id
_entity.type
_entity.pdbx_description
1 polymer ?
#
loop_
_entity_poly.entity_id
_entity_poly.type
_entity_poly.pdbx_seq_one_letter_code
_entity_poly.pdbx_strand_id
1 'polypeptide(L)'
;MDSHHHRYRRLDLRKAAPADGPPRLSPVDKIIDLHHGTTTAIEASRERLQASKEFPEPSSAEKIEQLEQQYRIRYNEAIYFRQMEPSRREFKADVSRVSRQLVKRLHRLDEIDRGVDQELAELRERAPPSPVDRIISLYQDFTTSAQTSQGYEQCAESAIQETIEQLQRQIGRLSEEVASFRQAEPYVSEFRDEVALAARGLEESVSKLGKAQRSCEQKLFRQEPQ
;
A
#
# COMPACT_ATOMS: atom_id res chain seq x y z
N MET A 1 -3.26 50.29 -10.41
CA MET A 1 -2.53 50.18 -11.69
C MET A 1 -2.64 48.72 -12.16
N ASP A 2 -3.85 48.18 -12.29
CA ASP A 2 -4.82 48.41 -13.37
C ASP A 2 -4.26 47.95 -14.72
N SER A 3 -4.82 46.88 -15.29
CA SER A 3 -5.96 47.09 -16.20
C SER A 3 -6.47 45.75 -16.75
N HIS A 4 -7.74 45.50 -16.48
CA HIS A 4 -8.59 44.55 -17.18
C HIS A 4 -8.71 44.92 -18.65
N HIS A 5 -8.61 43.95 -19.56
CA HIS A 5 -9.23 44.06 -20.88
C HIS A 5 -10.01 42.80 -21.25
N HIS A 6 -11.26 42.79 -20.79
CA HIS A 6 -12.37 42.16 -21.49
C HIS A 6 -12.49 42.80 -22.88
N ARG A 7 -12.13 42.08 -23.94
CA ARG A 7 -12.54 42.44 -25.30
C ARG A 7 -13.86 41.75 -25.64
N TYR A 8 -14.93 42.51 -25.51
CA TYR A 8 -16.18 42.34 -26.22
C TYR A 8 -15.92 42.04 -27.70
N ARG A 9 -16.29 40.84 -28.17
CA ARG A 9 -16.50 40.59 -29.59
C ARG A 9 -17.99 40.71 -29.86
N ARG A 10 -18.49 41.95 -29.89
CA ARG A 10 -19.74 42.27 -30.57
C ARG A 10 -19.53 41.92 -32.04
N LEU A 11 -20.14 40.84 -32.51
CA LEU A 11 -20.26 40.57 -33.92
C LEU A 11 -21.35 41.50 -34.45
N ASP A 12 -20.90 42.60 -35.04
CA ASP A 12 -21.65 43.46 -35.93
C ASP A 12 -22.27 42.60 -37.05
N LEU A 13 -23.53 42.21 -36.91
CA LEU A 13 -24.38 41.77 -38.01
C LEU A 13 -24.80 43.02 -38.81
N ARG A 14 -23.79 43.65 -39.44
CA ARG A 14 -24.00 44.66 -40.46
C ARG A 14 -24.38 43.92 -41.74
N LYS A 15 -25.64 44.08 -42.14
CA LYS A 15 -26.20 43.74 -43.45
C LYS A 15 -25.14 43.89 -44.56
N ALA A 16 -24.66 42.77 -45.10
CA ALA A 16 -23.99 42.73 -46.38
C ALA A 16 -25.06 42.48 -47.46
N ALA A 17 -25.13 43.40 -48.41
CA ALA A 17 -25.93 43.28 -49.63
C ALA A 17 -25.40 42.10 -50.50
N PRO A 18 -26.18 41.61 -51.48
CA PRO A 18 -26.03 40.27 -52.01
C PRO A 18 -24.79 40.13 -52.90
N ALA A 19 -24.04 39.04 -52.72
CA ALA A 19 -23.18 38.53 -53.77
C ALA A 19 -24.09 38.04 -54.91
N ASP A 20 -23.75 38.39 -56.14
CA ASP A 20 -24.50 38.14 -57.38
C ASP A 20 -24.50 36.65 -57.78
N GLY A 21 -24.92 35.80 -56.84
CA GLY A 21 -24.99 34.35 -56.96
C GLY A 21 -26.19 33.83 -56.17
N PRO A 22 -26.67 32.61 -56.48
CA PRO A 22 -27.82 32.05 -55.81
C PRO A 22 -27.59 32.03 -54.28
N PRO A 23 -28.63 32.34 -53.48
CA PRO A 23 -28.52 32.32 -52.03
C PRO A 23 -27.97 30.98 -51.57
N ARG A 24 -27.05 31.02 -50.60
CA ARG A 24 -26.50 29.79 -50.02
C ARG A 24 -27.65 28.97 -49.46
N LEU A 25 -27.74 27.71 -49.89
CA LEU A 25 -28.73 26.75 -49.42
C LEU A 25 -28.82 26.78 -47.89
N SER A 26 -30.04 26.98 -47.37
CA SER A 26 -30.35 26.85 -45.95
C SER A 26 -29.91 25.46 -45.47
N PRO A 27 -29.55 25.29 -44.17
CA PRO A 27 -29.34 23.96 -43.62
C PRO A 27 -30.47 22.98 -43.92
N VAL A 28 -31.71 23.48 -44.06
CA VAL A 28 -32.88 22.69 -44.48
C VAL A 28 -32.78 22.31 -45.96
N ASP A 29 -32.43 23.25 -46.83
CA ASP A 29 -32.29 23.01 -48.27
C ASP A 29 -31.19 21.98 -48.57
N LYS A 30 -30.10 21.97 -47.80
CA LYS A 30 -29.03 20.96 -47.91
C LYS A 30 -29.51 19.55 -47.58
N ILE A 31 -30.42 19.43 -46.61
CA ILE A 31 -31.01 18.14 -46.22
C ILE A 31 -32.02 17.69 -47.28
N ILE A 32 -32.83 18.63 -47.81
CA ILE A 32 -33.76 18.35 -48.92
C ILE A 32 -33.00 17.89 -50.16
N ASP A 33 -31.89 18.55 -50.50
CA ASP A 33 -31.02 18.21 -51.62
C ASP A 33 -30.33 16.84 -51.42
N LEU A 34 -29.84 16.56 -50.20
CA LEU A 34 -29.26 15.27 -49.82
C LEU A 34 -30.25 14.10 -49.98
N HIS A 35 -31.54 14.35 -49.75
CA HIS A 35 -32.59 13.37 -49.95
C HIS A 35 -33.29 13.52 -51.31
N HIS A 36 -32.71 14.25 -52.27
CA HIS A 36 -33.21 14.41 -53.64
C HIS A 36 -34.69 14.84 -53.72
N GLY A 37 -35.13 15.70 -52.79
CA GLY A 37 -36.52 16.15 -52.73
C GLY A 37 -37.53 15.08 -52.27
N THR A 38 -37.07 13.93 -51.77
CA THR A 38 -37.95 12.91 -51.18
C THR A 38 -38.50 13.37 -49.83
N THR A 39 -39.68 12.84 -49.46
CA THR A 39 -40.39 13.18 -48.22
C THR A 39 -39.58 12.90 -46.95
N THR A 40 -38.55 12.05 -47.04
CA THR A 40 -37.63 11.69 -45.97
C THR A 40 -36.93 12.92 -45.36
N ALA A 41 -36.61 13.96 -46.14
CA ALA A 41 -36.03 15.20 -45.60
C ALA A 41 -37.00 15.99 -44.71
N ILE A 42 -38.27 15.98 -45.09
CA ILE A 42 -39.34 16.69 -44.38
C ILE A 42 -39.69 15.91 -43.11
N GLU A 43 -39.77 14.60 -43.19
CA GLU A 43 -40.01 13.70 -42.07
C GLU A 43 -38.87 13.76 -41.05
N ALA A 44 -37.60 13.66 -41.47
CA ALA A 44 -36.45 13.82 -40.57
C ALA A 44 -36.40 15.22 -39.92
N SER A 45 -36.83 16.26 -40.64
CA SER A 45 -36.95 17.60 -40.05
C SER A 45 -38.11 17.71 -39.06
N ARG A 46 -39.23 17.04 -39.33
CA ARG A 46 -40.39 16.97 -38.44
C ARG A 46 -40.08 16.17 -37.17
N GLU A 47 -39.40 15.04 -37.29
CA GLU A 47 -38.94 14.23 -36.16
C GLU A 47 -37.96 15.01 -35.29
N ARG A 48 -36.99 15.73 -35.87
CA ARG A 48 -36.10 16.61 -35.10
C ARG A 48 -36.84 17.73 -34.38
N LEU A 49 -37.84 18.35 -35.03
CA LEU A 49 -38.66 19.38 -34.42
C LEU A 49 -39.56 18.81 -33.32
N GLN A 50 -40.04 17.57 -33.46
CA GLN A 50 -40.81 16.87 -32.43
C GLN A 50 -39.90 16.49 -31.24
N ALA A 51 -38.72 15.93 -31.50
CA ALA A 51 -37.72 15.62 -30.48
C ALA A 51 -37.26 16.87 -29.72
N SER A 52 -37.07 18.01 -30.39
CA SER A 52 -36.74 19.28 -29.74
C SER A 52 -37.90 19.90 -28.94
N LYS A 53 -39.15 19.48 -29.19
CA LYS A 53 -40.31 19.85 -28.38
C LYS A 53 -40.48 18.92 -27.18
N GLU A 54 -40.11 17.65 -27.33
CA GLU A 54 -40.13 16.66 -26.25
C GLU A 54 -39.00 16.91 -25.22
N PHE A 55 -37.86 17.44 -25.68
CA PHE A 55 -36.76 17.84 -24.82
C PHE A 55 -36.41 19.32 -25.05
N PRO A 56 -37.14 20.25 -24.40
CA PRO A 56 -36.79 21.66 -24.46
C PRO A 56 -35.36 21.85 -23.98
N GLU A 57 -34.55 22.57 -24.76
CA GLU A 57 -33.22 22.95 -24.30
C GLU A 57 -33.39 23.83 -23.05
N PRO A 58 -32.63 23.59 -21.97
CA PRO A 58 -32.81 24.34 -20.73
C PRO A 58 -32.66 25.83 -20.99
N SER A 59 -33.53 26.61 -20.36
CA SER A 59 -33.53 28.06 -20.51
C SER A 59 -32.19 28.64 -20.06
N SER A 60 -31.84 29.83 -20.54
CA SER A 60 -30.62 30.50 -20.08
C SER A 60 -30.58 30.69 -18.56
N ALA A 61 -31.73 30.89 -17.93
CA ALA A 61 -31.87 30.98 -16.47
C ALA A 61 -31.55 29.63 -15.79
N GLU A 62 -32.10 28.53 -16.30
CA GLU A 62 -31.81 27.17 -15.79
C GLU A 62 -30.33 26.81 -15.96
N LYS A 63 -29.71 27.17 -17.09
CA LYS A 63 -28.27 26.98 -17.31
C LYS A 63 -27.43 27.79 -16.31
N ILE A 64 -27.83 29.01 -15.99
CA ILE A 64 -27.14 29.85 -14.99
C ILE A 64 -27.27 29.22 -13.60
N GLU A 65 -28.46 28.78 -13.21
CA GLU A 65 -28.68 28.14 -11.91
C GLU A 65 -27.87 26.85 -11.77
N GLN A 66 -27.81 26.03 -12.82
CA GLN A 66 -26.95 24.84 -12.86
C GLN A 66 -25.47 25.18 -12.69
N LEU A 67 -24.98 26.23 -13.36
CA LEU A 67 -23.59 26.68 -13.26
C LEU A 67 -23.28 27.26 -11.89
N GLU A 68 -24.19 28.01 -11.29
CA GLU A 68 -24.04 28.53 -9.93
C GLU A 68 -23.95 27.40 -8.90
N GLN A 69 -24.80 26.38 -9.04
CA GLN A 69 -24.76 25.21 -8.18
C GLN A 69 -23.44 24.44 -8.33
N GLN A 70 -22.98 24.21 -9.57
CA GLN A 70 -21.67 23.59 -9.81
C GLN A 70 -20.53 24.42 -9.23
N TYR A 71 -20.56 25.74 -9.38
CA TYR A 71 -19.57 26.64 -8.82
C TYR A 71 -19.51 26.51 -7.29
N ARG A 72 -20.66 26.51 -6.61
CA ARG A 72 -20.73 26.33 -5.15
C ARG A 72 -20.11 25.02 -4.70
N ILE A 73 -20.45 23.92 -5.37
CA ILE A 73 -19.88 22.59 -5.06
C ILE A 73 -18.35 22.62 -5.22
N ARG A 74 -17.84 23.11 -6.35
CA ARG A 74 -16.40 23.17 -6.62
C ARG A 74 -15.66 24.10 -5.67
N TYR A 75 -16.27 25.23 -5.30
CA TYR A 75 -15.71 26.17 -4.34
C TYR A 75 -15.58 25.53 -2.95
N ASN A 76 -16.62 24.82 -2.51
CA ASN A 76 -16.63 24.07 -1.26
C ASN A 76 -15.56 22.96 -1.26
N GLU A 77 -15.44 22.20 -2.35
CA GLU A 77 -14.36 21.20 -2.53
C GLU A 77 -12.98 21.86 -2.42
N ALA A 78 -12.76 22.99 -3.09
CA ALA A 78 -11.47 23.68 -3.08
C ALA A 78 -11.10 24.17 -1.67
N ILE A 79 -12.07 24.70 -0.91
CA ILE A 79 -11.87 25.08 0.49
C ILE A 79 -11.54 23.87 1.35
N TYR A 80 -12.30 22.78 1.21
CA TYR A 80 -12.07 21.53 1.94
C TYR A 80 -10.63 21.06 1.76
N PHE A 81 -10.20 20.89 0.51
CA PHE A 81 -8.85 20.40 0.21
C PHE A 81 -7.77 21.35 0.71
N ARG A 82 -7.98 22.67 0.57
CA ARG A 82 -7.03 23.67 1.09
C ARG A 82 -6.89 23.61 2.60
N GLN A 83 -7.98 23.37 3.35
CA GLN A 83 -7.95 23.25 4.80
C GLN A 83 -7.37 21.91 5.27
N MET A 84 -7.59 20.84 4.51
CA MET A 84 -7.15 19.49 4.85
C MET A 84 -5.69 19.21 4.49
N GLU A 85 -5.13 19.97 3.54
CA GLU A 85 -3.77 19.78 3.02
C GLU A 85 -2.66 19.75 4.08
N PRO A 86 -2.62 20.64 5.10
CA PRO A 86 -1.59 20.59 6.14
C PRO A 86 -1.62 19.27 6.92
N SER A 87 -2.81 18.83 7.33
CA SER A 87 -3.01 17.58 8.08
C SER A 87 -2.65 16.34 7.24
N ARG A 88 -2.92 16.37 5.93
CA ARG A 88 -2.50 15.30 5.01
C ARG A 88 -0.98 15.24 4.86
N ARG A 89 -0.31 16.39 4.78
CA ARG A 89 1.16 16.45 4.71
C ARG A 89 1.80 15.93 6.00
N GLU A 90 1.30 16.36 7.14
CA GLU A 90 1.76 15.91 8.45
C GLU A 90 1.58 14.39 8.59
N PHE A 91 0.38 13.88 8.28
CA PHE A 91 0.10 12.44 8.30
C PHE A 91 1.07 11.65 7.39
N LYS A 92 1.28 12.11 6.16
CA LYS A 92 2.22 11.46 5.23
C LYS A 92 3.66 11.45 5.79
N ALA A 93 4.09 12.54 6.42
CA ALA A 93 5.40 12.64 7.03
C ALA A 93 5.55 11.67 8.20
N ASP A 94 4.53 11.57 9.07
CA ASP A 94 4.51 10.63 10.19
C ASP A 94 4.57 9.18 9.71
N VAL A 95 3.71 8.79 8.76
CA VAL A 95 3.72 7.42 8.18
C VAL A 95 5.08 7.10 7.56
N SER A 96 5.66 8.05 6.83
CA SER A 96 6.99 7.87 6.21
C SER A 96 8.10 7.71 7.26
N ARG A 97 8.01 8.44 8.38
CA ARG A 97 8.95 8.30 9.51
C ARG A 97 8.85 6.92 10.13
N VAL A 98 7.62 6.48 10.46
CA VAL A 98 7.38 5.17 11.09
C VAL A 98 7.82 4.05 10.15
N SER A 99 7.48 4.12 8.86
CA SER A 99 7.89 3.14 7.86
C SER A 99 9.40 2.98 7.78
N ARG A 100 10.16 4.08 7.72
CA ARG A 100 11.63 4.03 7.71
C ARG A 100 12.20 3.42 8.97
N GLN A 101 11.63 3.75 10.13
CA GLN A 101 12.05 3.16 11.40
C GLN A 101 11.82 1.65 11.40
N LEU A 102 10.64 1.19 10.99
CA LEU A 102 10.30 -0.23 10.93
C LEU A 102 11.23 -1.01 10.00
N VAL A 103 11.49 -0.50 8.79
CA VAL A 103 12.43 -1.12 7.84
C VAL A 103 13.83 -1.25 8.44
N LYS A 104 14.33 -0.20 9.10
CA LYS A 104 15.64 -0.25 9.77
C LYS A 104 15.68 -1.32 10.86
N ARG A 105 14.58 -1.52 11.60
CA ARG A 105 14.51 -2.54 12.65
C ARG A 105 14.39 -3.95 12.09
N LEU A 106 13.62 -4.13 11.03
CA LEU A 106 13.54 -5.41 10.32
C LEU A 106 14.90 -5.85 9.78
N HIS A 107 15.69 -4.91 9.23
CA HIS A 107 17.06 -5.21 8.82
C HIS A 107 17.95 -5.67 9.98
N ARG A 108 17.84 -5.05 11.15
CA ARG A 108 18.59 -5.49 12.34
C ARG A 108 18.17 -6.88 12.81
N LEU A 109 16.88 -7.20 12.74
CA LEU A 109 16.37 -8.53 13.08
C LEU A 109 16.94 -9.58 12.11
N ASP A 110 16.90 -9.31 10.81
CA ASP A 110 17.48 -10.19 9.78
C ASP A 110 19.01 -10.36 9.95
N GLU A 111 19.74 -9.32 10.35
CA GLU A 111 21.16 -9.44 10.71
C GLU A 111 21.39 -10.38 11.89
N ILE A 112 20.55 -10.30 12.93
CA ILE A 112 20.63 -11.18 14.10
C ILE A 112 20.29 -12.63 13.71
N ASP A 113 19.19 -12.83 12.99
CA ASP A 113 18.73 -14.17 12.57
C ASP A 113 19.81 -14.88 11.74
N ARG A 114 20.46 -14.17 10.81
CA ARG A 114 21.59 -14.71 10.04
C ARG A 114 22.80 -15.07 10.91
N GLY A 115 23.09 -14.27 11.93
CA GLY A 115 24.15 -14.58 12.90
C GLY A 115 23.86 -15.88 13.64
N VAL A 116 22.62 -16.04 14.12
CA VAL A 116 22.17 -17.27 14.80
C VAL A 116 22.23 -18.48 13.86
N ASP A 117 21.77 -18.35 12.62
CA ASP A 117 21.82 -19.43 11.63
C ASP A 117 23.26 -19.85 11.32
N GLN A 118 24.18 -18.88 11.22
CA GLN A 118 25.59 -19.13 10.97
C GLN A 118 26.25 -19.85 12.16
N GLU A 119 25.99 -19.40 13.40
CA GLU A 119 26.48 -20.06 14.61
C GLU A 119 25.93 -21.50 14.72
N LEU A 120 24.65 -21.70 14.41
CA LEU A 120 24.04 -23.03 14.38
C LEU A 120 24.68 -23.94 13.32
N ALA A 121 25.02 -23.40 12.15
CA ALA A 121 25.73 -24.14 11.11
C ALA A 121 27.14 -24.54 11.55
N GLU A 122 27.90 -23.64 12.17
CA GLU A 122 29.23 -23.94 12.71
C GLU A 122 29.17 -25.02 13.81
N LEU A 123 28.17 -24.96 14.68
CA LEU A 123 27.97 -25.99 15.72
C LEU A 123 27.64 -27.36 15.12
N ARG A 124 26.87 -27.40 14.02
CA ARG A 124 26.60 -28.64 13.29
C ARG A 124 27.84 -29.22 12.62
N GLU A 125 28.71 -28.38 12.07
CA GLU A 125 29.97 -28.84 11.46
C GLU A 125 30.99 -29.32 12.50
N ARG A 126 31.03 -28.68 13.68
CA ARG A 126 31.90 -29.10 14.79
C ARG A 126 31.34 -30.29 15.59
N ALA A 127 30.12 -30.74 15.29
CA ALA A 127 29.51 -31.85 15.98
C ALA A 127 30.33 -33.13 15.74
N PRO A 128 30.82 -33.80 16.80
CA PRO A 128 31.54 -35.06 16.63
C PRO A 128 30.59 -36.13 16.05
N PRO A 129 31.15 -37.22 15.47
CA PRO A 129 30.35 -38.33 14.98
C PRO A 129 29.42 -38.86 16.07
N SER A 130 28.25 -39.34 15.63
CA SER A 130 27.17 -39.83 16.50
C SER A 130 27.76 -40.70 17.62
N PRO A 131 27.60 -40.28 18.89
CA PRO A 131 28.08 -41.05 20.01
C PRO A 131 27.45 -42.43 20.07
N VAL A 132 26.22 -42.54 19.57
CA VAL A 132 25.50 -43.80 19.38
C VAL A 132 26.21 -44.66 18.34
N ASP A 133 26.63 -44.11 17.20
CA ASP A 133 27.38 -44.86 16.19
C ASP A 133 28.75 -45.31 16.72
N ARG A 134 29.37 -44.50 17.59
CA ARG A 134 30.63 -44.86 18.27
C ARG A 134 30.42 -46.00 19.28
N ILE A 135 29.36 -45.96 20.07
CA ILE A 135 28.99 -47.05 20.99
C ILE A 135 28.62 -48.32 20.21
N ILE A 136 27.85 -48.19 19.13
CA ILE A 136 27.50 -49.29 18.23
C ILE A 136 28.77 -49.92 17.63
N SER A 137 29.73 -49.10 17.18
CA SER A 137 31.00 -49.59 16.63
C SER A 137 31.82 -50.33 17.70
N LEU A 138 31.94 -49.78 18.91
CA LEU A 138 32.62 -50.44 20.03
C LEU A 138 31.98 -51.79 20.40
N TYR A 139 30.65 -51.88 20.32
CA TYR A 139 29.90 -53.12 20.56
C TYR A 139 30.07 -54.14 19.42
N GLN A 140 30.14 -53.68 18.17
CA GLN A 140 30.42 -54.51 17.00
C GLN A 140 31.86 -55.05 17.00
N ASP A 141 32.84 -54.24 17.39
CA ASP A 141 34.24 -54.66 17.57
C ASP A 141 34.37 -55.71 18.71
N PHE A 142 33.60 -55.52 19.80
CA PHE A 142 33.53 -56.49 20.90
C PHE A 142 32.96 -57.84 20.45
N THR A 143 31.82 -57.83 19.75
CA THR A 143 31.17 -59.06 19.28
C THR A 143 31.94 -59.81 18.20
N THR A 144 32.79 -59.12 17.43
CA THR A 144 33.67 -59.75 16.42
C THR A 144 34.99 -60.29 17.01
N SER A 145 35.46 -59.78 18.16
CA SER A 145 36.66 -60.27 18.88
C SER A 145 36.37 -61.42 19.86
N ALA A 146 35.50 -62.36 19.49
CA ALA A 146 35.11 -63.48 20.34
C ALA A 146 36.26 -64.49 20.57
N GLN A 147 37.20 -64.15 21.45
CA GLN A 147 38.04 -65.08 22.22
C GLN A 147 38.84 -64.29 23.28
N THR A 148 38.57 -64.61 24.56
CA THR A 148 39.42 -64.49 25.77
C THR A 148 39.02 -63.50 26.88
N SER A 149 38.72 -64.10 28.04
CA SER A 149 38.96 -63.64 29.42
C SER A 149 38.16 -62.45 29.98
N GLN A 150 37.69 -62.61 31.22
CA GLN A 150 37.01 -61.62 32.09
C GLN A 150 37.66 -60.22 32.11
N GLY A 151 38.95 -60.10 31.78
CA GLY A 151 39.66 -58.82 31.69
C GLY A 151 39.28 -57.96 30.48
N TYR A 152 38.83 -58.56 29.37
CA TYR A 152 38.36 -57.83 28.18
C TYR A 152 36.94 -57.25 28.35
N GLU A 153 36.05 -57.96 29.05
CA GLU A 153 34.71 -57.45 29.42
C GLU A 153 34.80 -56.22 30.33
N GLN A 154 35.65 -56.27 31.36
CA GLN A 154 35.87 -55.11 32.25
C GLN A 154 36.52 -53.93 31.52
N CYS A 155 37.38 -54.18 30.53
CA CYS A 155 38.00 -53.14 29.72
C CYS A 155 36.98 -52.47 28.78
N ALA A 156 36.06 -53.24 28.19
CA ALA A 156 34.99 -52.74 27.34
C ALA A 156 33.92 -51.95 28.13
N GLU A 157 33.52 -52.45 29.31
CA GLU A 157 32.60 -51.72 30.21
C GLU A 157 33.23 -50.39 30.66
N SER A 158 34.52 -50.38 30.99
CA SER A 158 35.24 -49.16 31.33
C SER A 158 35.27 -48.16 30.16
N ALA A 159 35.47 -48.63 28.93
CA ALA A 159 35.49 -47.76 27.74
C ALA A 159 34.11 -47.17 27.40
N ILE A 160 33.04 -47.97 27.57
CA ILE A 160 31.66 -47.51 27.42
C ILE A 160 31.33 -46.48 28.50
N GLN A 161 31.71 -46.74 29.75
CA GLN A 161 31.49 -45.83 30.87
C GLN A 161 32.23 -44.49 30.68
N GLU A 162 33.49 -44.54 30.21
CA GLU A 162 34.25 -43.34 29.87
C GLU A 162 33.58 -42.52 28.75
N THR A 163 33.00 -43.20 27.76
CA THR A 163 32.23 -42.56 26.68
C THR A 163 30.96 -41.88 27.22
N ILE A 164 30.24 -42.53 28.14
CA ILE A 164 29.05 -41.96 28.80
C ILE A 164 29.41 -40.70 29.60
N GLU A 165 30.49 -40.73 30.37
CA GLU A 165 30.95 -39.57 31.13
C GLU A 165 31.40 -38.42 30.22
N GLN A 166 32.10 -38.72 29.13
CA GLN A 166 32.44 -37.71 28.13
C GLN A 166 31.19 -37.05 27.55
N LEU A 167 30.14 -37.82 27.26
CA LEU A 167 28.87 -37.30 26.77
C LEU A 167 28.16 -36.43 27.79
N GLN A 168 28.11 -36.83 29.06
CA GLN A 168 27.52 -36.03 30.13
C GLN A 168 28.23 -34.68 30.29
N ARG A 169 29.57 -34.66 30.22
CA ARG A 169 30.37 -33.41 30.23
C ARG A 169 30.11 -32.56 28.98
N GLN A 170 29.80 -33.18 27.84
CA GLN A 170 29.49 -32.47 26.60
C GLN A 170 28.08 -31.86 26.63
N ILE A 171 27.10 -32.60 27.15
CA ILE A 171 25.73 -32.13 27.38
C ILE A 171 25.72 -30.96 28.36
N GLY A 172 26.53 -31.04 29.43
CA GLY A 172 26.68 -29.92 30.39
C GLY A 172 27.19 -28.64 29.71
N ARG A 173 28.25 -28.74 28.92
CA ARG A 173 28.81 -27.60 28.14
C ARG A 173 27.80 -27.03 27.14
N LEU A 174 27.13 -27.90 26.36
CA LEU A 174 26.10 -27.47 25.40
C LEU A 174 24.89 -26.84 26.10
N SER A 175 24.53 -27.29 27.31
CA SER A 175 23.45 -26.69 28.09
C SER A 175 23.78 -25.28 28.56
N GLU A 176 25.04 -25.02 28.93
CA GLU A 176 25.54 -23.68 29.26
C GLU A 176 25.60 -22.78 28.02
N GLU A 177 25.98 -23.33 26.86
CA GLU A 177 26.00 -22.62 25.57
C GLU A 177 24.58 -22.28 25.10
N VAL A 178 23.63 -23.21 25.21
CA VAL A 178 22.21 -22.93 24.94
C VAL A 178 21.65 -21.90 25.92
N ALA A 179 22.08 -21.92 27.18
CA ALA A 179 21.68 -20.91 28.16
C ALA A 179 22.27 -19.53 27.84
N SER A 180 23.49 -19.43 27.27
CA SER A 180 24.05 -18.17 26.79
C SER A 180 23.34 -17.68 25.53
N PHE A 181 22.97 -18.56 24.59
CA PHE A 181 22.16 -18.18 23.42
C PHE A 181 20.75 -17.71 23.79
N ARG A 182 20.15 -18.27 24.84
CA ARG A 182 18.89 -17.75 25.41
C ARG A 182 19.02 -16.34 25.96
N GLN A 183 20.21 -15.79 26.18
CA GLN A 183 20.38 -14.37 26.49
C GLN A 183 20.12 -13.44 25.28
N ALA A 184 19.88 -13.97 24.08
CA ALA A 184 19.42 -13.19 22.92
C ALA A 184 17.89 -12.94 22.87
N GLU A 185 17.10 -13.63 23.70
CA GLU A 185 15.67 -13.39 23.89
C GLU A 185 15.26 -11.92 24.15
N PRO A 186 16.06 -11.10 24.88
CA PRO A 186 15.81 -9.66 25.01
C PRO A 186 15.69 -8.92 23.66
N TYR A 187 16.42 -9.29 22.60
CA TYR A 187 16.34 -8.59 21.31
C TYR A 187 14.98 -8.76 20.64
N VAL A 188 14.37 -9.94 20.73
CA VAL A 188 13.02 -10.19 20.21
C VAL A 188 11.99 -9.41 21.03
N SER A 189 12.21 -9.28 22.34
CA SER A 189 11.35 -8.47 23.21
C SER A 189 11.43 -6.97 22.91
N GLU A 190 12.64 -6.44 22.71
CA GLU A 190 12.88 -5.05 22.33
C GLU A 190 12.29 -4.74 20.95
N PHE A 191 12.49 -5.62 19.97
CA PHE A 191 11.91 -5.47 18.64
C PHE A 191 10.38 -5.42 18.71
N ARG A 192 9.75 -6.31 19.49
CA ARG A 192 8.30 -6.32 19.71
C ARG A 192 7.81 -5.01 20.34
N ASP A 193 8.50 -4.51 21.36
CA ASP A 193 8.13 -3.26 22.03
C ASP A 193 8.26 -2.04 21.09
N GLU A 194 9.30 -2.02 20.26
CA GLU A 194 9.51 -1.00 19.24
C GLU A 194 8.43 -1.05 18.13
N VAL A 195 8.03 -2.26 17.69
CA VAL A 195 6.91 -2.43 16.75
C VAL A 195 5.60 -1.96 17.37
N ALA A 196 5.36 -2.25 18.65
CA ALA A 196 4.19 -1.76 19.37
C ALA A 196 4.19 -0.23 19.52
N LEU A 197 5.36 0.39 19.69
CA LEU A 197 5.52 1.84 19.69
C LEU A 197 5.18 2.46 18.31
N ALA A 198 5.69 1.84 17.24
CA ALA A 198 5.40 2.25 15.86
C ALA A 198 3.90 2.15 15.54
N ALA A 199 3.24 1.08 15.96
CA ALA A 199 1.79 0.89 15.80
C ALA A 199 1.00 2.01 16.51
N ARG A 200 1.33 2.31 17.77
CA ARG A 200 0.71 3.41 18.52
C ARG A 200 0.90 4.77 17.85
N GLY A 201 2.09 5.03 17.32
CA GLY A 201 2.37 6.26 16.57
C GLY A 201 1.49 6.40 15.32
N LEU A 202 1.28 5.31 14.58
CA LEU A 202 0.40 5.29 13.41
C LEU A 202 -1.06 5.52 13.80
N GLU A 203 -1.55 4.87 14.86
CA GLU A 203 -2.90 5.07 15.38
C GLU A 203 -3.15 6.53 15.75
N GLU A 204 -2.17 7.18 16.39
CA GLU A 204 -2.25 8.59 16.74
C GLU A 204 -2.34 9.48 15.50
N SER A 205 -1.48 9.26 14.50
CA SER A 205 -1.50 10.02 13.24
C SER A 205 -2.81 9.83 12.47
N VAL A 206 -3.37 8.62 12.42
CA VAL A 206 -4.70 8.35 11.83
C VAL A 206 -5.79 9.09 12.60
N SER A 207 -5.75 9.08 13.93
CA SER A 207 -6.71 9.78 14.78
C SER A 207 -6.66 11.30 14.56
N LYS A 208 -5.46 11.89 14.46
CA LYS A 208 -5.26 13.31 14.13
C LYS A 208 -5.84 13.66 12.77
N LEU A 209 -5.56 12.86 11.75
CA LEU A 209 -6.11 13.06 10.41
C LEU A 209 -7.65 13.00 10.42
N GLY A 210 -8.23 12.01 11.10
CA GLY A 210 -9.68 11.87 11.23
C GLY A 210 -10.34 13.03 11.99
N LYS A 211 -9.67 13.59 13.01
CA LYS A 211 -10.13 14.81 13.69
C LYS A 211 -10.08 16.02 12.76
N ALA A 212 -9.02 16.17 11.97
CA ALA A 212 -8.90 17.24 10.99
C ALA A 212 -9.99 17.16 9.91
N GLN A 213 -10.28 15.95 9.40
CA GLN A 213 -11.35 15.70 8.44
C GLN A 213 -12.70 16.18 8.99
N ARG A 214 -13.10 15.70 10.18
CA ARG A 214 -14.35 16.09 10.82
C ARG A 214 -14.43 17.59 11.08
N SER A 215 -13.31 18.23 11.44
CA SER A 215 -13.25 19.67 11.63
C SER A 215 -13.49 20.44 10.32
N CYS A 216 -12.93 19.97 9.21
CA CYS A 216 -13.14 20.58 7.90
C CYS A 216 -14.60 20.40 7.44
N GLU A 217 -15.15 19.18 7.57
CA GLU A 217 -16.55 18.88 7.27
C GLU A 217 -17.50 19.79 8.06
N GLN A 218 -17.30 19.92 9.38
CA GLN A 218 -18.12 20.81 10.22
C GLN A 218 -18.05 22.28 9.79
N LYS A 219 -16.89 22.76 9.32
CA LYS A 219 -16.75 24.14 8.82
C LYS A 219 -17.47 24.35 7.49
N LEU A 220 -17.51 23.32 6.64
CA LEU A 220 -18.26 23.35 5.39
C LEU A 220 -19.77 23.38 5.64
N PHE A 221 -20.29 22.50 6.50
CA PHE A 221 -21.72 22.46 6.81
C PHE A 221 -22.23 23.71 7.56
N ARG A 222 -21.35 24.49 8.20
CA ARG A 222 -21.71 25.77 8.83
C ARG A 222 -21.74 26.95 7.85
N GLN A 223 -21.23 26.80 6.63
CA GLN A 223 -21.16 27.88 5.64
C GLN A 223 -22.32 27.85 4.62
N GLU A 224 -23.21 26.87 4.66
CA GLU A 224 -24.42 26.86 3.84
C GLU A 224 -25.44 27.87 4.41
N PRO A 225 -25.81 28.93 3.66
CA PRO A 225 -26.91 29.79 4.07
C PRO A 225 -28.25 29.04 3.94
N GLN A 226 -29.11 29.19 4.96
CA GLN A 226 -30.52 28.80 4.90
C GLN A 226 -31.30 29.65 3.89
#